data_AF-G6YQL1-F1
#
_entry.id   AF-G6YQL1-F1
#
_cell.length_a   1.000
_cell.length_b   1.000
_cell.length_c   1.000
_cell.angle_alpha   90.00
_cell.angle_beta   90.00
_cell.angle_gamma   90.00
#
_symmetry.space_group_name_H-M   'P 1'
#
loop_
_entity.id
_entity.type
_entity.pdbx_description
1 polymer ?
#
loop_
_entity_poly.entity_id
_entity_poly.type
_entity_poly.pdbx_seq_one_letter_code
_entity_poly.pdbx_strand_id
1 'polypeptide(L)'
;MFFSYNNGLSATADGIEIKQLESGLELVRADNLQIVNGGQTTASLHAAKKLFEEQLDQIHVQMKLTIVPRSQSEEVVPRISEYANSQNKVNAADFFANHPFHIRIEEFSRRLLAPAGEDGYRETKWFYERARGQFADERGRRTPAERKKFDAEYPRGQFFTKTDLAKYENTFECLPHIVSRGAQKNFAEFAKNIGKQWGKDGSVFDELWYKRLVAKNIVFRTMERLVSGAEWYEGGYRANIVTYGIAKVVYDATQKGKVIDLDLVWKNQTVAPELKSMLLAAGEVAQLVINSPPAGVRNASEWAKKEICWKWLSEKDVVYPGKTDRVTISFESAKSRAREAKSEAALDHSVNAEIEVHTLGSQFWKGARDWARERALLSPKELGVLETCSAIPRKMPSERQCAVAVAALQKLRDEGFSS
;
A
#
# COMPACT_ATOMS: atom_id res chain seq x y z
N MET A 1 -32.29 -7.00 -22.62
CA MET A 1 -30.88 -6.56 -22.69
C MET A 1 -30.17 -6.47 -21.33
N PHE A 2 -30.86 -6.32 -20.21
CA PHE A 2 -30.22 -6.21 -18.88
C PHE A 2 -29.49 -7.50 -18.41
N PHE A 3 -30.03 -8.67 -18.77
CA PHE A 3 -29.36 -9.98 -18.61
C PHE A 3 -27.99 -10.04 -19.32
N SER A 4 -27.77 -9.17 -20.31
CA SER A 4 -26.52 -9.06 -21.07
C SER A 4 -25.50 -8.09 -20.46
N TYR A 5 -25.88 -7.25 -19.49
CA TYR A 5 -25.05 -6.11 -19.03
C TYR A 5 -24.82 -6.02 -17.50
N ASN A 6 -24.96 -7.12 -16.75
CA ASN A 6 -24.39 -7.25 -15.39
C ASN A 6 -24.80 -6.16 -14.36
N ASN A 7 -26.10 -5.94 -14.13
CA ASN A 7 -26.57 -5.05 -13.05
C ASN A 7 -27.60 -5.73 -12.12
N GLY A 8 -27.32 -6.95 -11.67
CA GLY A 8 -28.16 -7.70 -10.73
C GLY A 8 -27.33 -8.53 -9.73
N LEU A 9 -27.96 -9.52 -9.08
CA LEU A 9 -27.26 -10.49 -8.24
C LEU A 9 -26.96 -11.76 -9.04
N SER A 10 -25.74 -12.28 -8.94
CA SER A 10 -25.42 -13.64 -9.40
C SER A 10 -25.22 -14.52 -8.18
N ALA A 11 -25.98 -15.60 -8.10
CA ALA A 11 -25.94 -16.53 -6.99
C ALA A 11 -25.84 -17.99 -7.45
N THR A 12 -25.30 -18.83 -6.60
CA THR A 12 -25.25 -20.29 -6.75
C THR A 12 -26.01 -20.96 -5.61
N ALA A 13 -26.62 -22.12 -5.87
CA ALA A 13 -27.25 -22.96 -4.85
C ALA A 13 -27.06 -24.43 -5.18
N ASP A 14 -27.10 -25.29 -4.17
CA ASP A 14 -27.01 -26.75 -4.35
C ASP A 14 -28.34 -27.32 -4.88
N GLY A 15 -29.45 -26.68 -4.56
CA GLY A 15 -30.81 -27.08 -4.91
C GLY A 15 -31.81 -25.97 -4.58
N ILE A 16 -32.99 -26.05 -5.20
CA ILE A 16 -34.09 -25.10 -4.98
C ILE A 16 -35.43 -25.81 -4.89
N GLU A 17 -36.34 -25.20 -4.14
CA GLU A 17 -37.75 -25.56 -4.09
C GLU A 17 -38.57 -24.40 -4.64
N ILE A 18 -39.37 -24.69 -5.67
CA ILE A 18 -40.21 -23.71 -6.34
C ILE A 18 -41.66 -24.13 -6.18
N LYS A 19 -42.54 -23.17 -5.89
CA LYS A 19 -43.98 -23.35 -5.87
C LYS A 19 -44.61 -22.63 -7.06
N GLN A 20 -45.58 -23.27 -7.71
CA GLN A 20 -46.42 -22.63 -8.70
C GLN A 20 -47.53 -21.86 -7.99
N LEU A 21 -47.60 -20.56 -8.21
CA LEU A 21 -48.71 -19.68 -7.83
C LEU A 21 -49.45 -19.21 -9.10
N GLU A 22 -50.60 -18.57 -8.91
CA GLU A 22 -51.34 -17.93 -10.00
C GLU A 22 -50.53 -16.79 -10.67
N SER A 23 -49.64 -16.14 -9.91
CA SER A 23 -48.76 -15.07 -10.38
C SER A 23 -47.46 -15.55 -11.04
N GLY A 24 -47.15 -16.85 -10.99
CA GLY A 24 -45.94 -17.44 -11.55
C GLY A 24 -45.22 -18.40 -10.61
N LEU A 25 -43.96 -18.68 -10.92
CA LEU A 25 -43.08 -19.51 -10.11
C LEU A 25 -42.46 -18.69 -8.98
N GLU A 26 -42.64 -19.14 -7.74
CA GLU A 26 -42.05 -18.53 -6.55
C GLU A 26 -40.98 -19.44 -5.96
N LEU A 27 -39.78 -18.90 -5.74
CA LEU A 27 -38.70 -19.60 -5.04
C LEU A 27 -38.99 -19.60 -3.53
N VAL A 28 -39.30 -20.76 -2.98
CA VAL A 28 -39.64 -20.91 -1.55
C VAL A 28 -38.40 -21.21 -0.71
N ARG A 29 -37.44 -21.95 -1.28
CA ARG A 29 -36.20 -22.34 -0.60
C ARG A 29 -35.05 -22.51 -1.58
N ALA A 30 -33.85 -22.16 -1.12
CA ALA A 30 -32.59 -22.47 -1.79
C ALA A 30 -31.61 -23.04 -0.76
N ASP A 31 -31.01 -24.18 -1.07
CA ASP A 31 -30.00 -24.80 -0.22
C ASP A 31 -28.61 -24.29 -0.58
N ASN A 32 -27.83 -23.89 0.44
CA ASN A 32 -26.47 -23.34 0.27
C ASN A 32 -26.41 -22.17 -0.74
N LEU A 33 -27.32 -21.20 -0.59
CA LEU A 33 -27.36 -20.02 -1.45
C LEU A 33 -26.13 -19.13 -1.20
N GLN A 34 -25.35 -18.88 -2.25
CA GLN A 34 -24.14 -18.04 -2.19
C GLN A 34 -24.19 -16.96 -3.26
N ILE A 35 -23.95 -15.71 -2.88
CA ILE A 35 -23.83 -14.60 -3.84
C ILE A 35 -22.39 -14.54 -4.33
N VAL A 36 -22.18 -14.82 -5.62
CA VAL A 36 -20.85 -14.87 -6.26
C VAL A 36 -20.50 -13.59 -7.02
N ASN A 37 -21.50 -12.75 -7.32
CA ASN A 37 -21.32 -11.41 -7.88
C ASN A 37 -22.53 -10.52 -7.49
N GLY A 38 -22.30 -9.22 -7.30
CA GLY A 38 -23.33 -8.26 -6.88
C GLY A 38 -23.07 -7.59 -5.52
N GLY A 39 -21.83 -7.64 -5.01
CA GLY A 39 -21.48 -7.10 -3.69
C GLY A 39 -21.82 -5.61 -3.49
N GLN A 40 -21.70 -4.79 -4.55
CA GLN A 40 -22.15 -3.39 -4.50
C GLN A 40 -23.66 -3.29 -4.33
N THR A 41 -24.44 -4.06 -5.09
CA THR A 41 -25.90 -4.12 -4.98
C THR A 41 -26.33 -4.60 -3.59
N THR A 42 -25.68 -5.63 -3.05
CA THR A 42 -25.94 -6.12 -1.68
C THR A 42 -25.61 -5.07 -0.62
N ALA A 43 -24.47 -4.36 -0.75
CA ALA A 43 -24.11 -3.27 0.16
C ALA A 43 -25.07 -2.07 0.07
N SER A 44 -25.50 -1.69 -1.13
CA SER A 44 -26.48 -0.62 -1.34
C SER A 44 -27.83 -0.97 -0.74
N LEU A 45 -28.31 -2.22 -0.91
CA LEU A 45 -29.53 -2.71 -0.26
C LEU A 45 -29.40 -2.72 1.26
N HIS A 46 -28.24 -3.14 1.80
CA HIS A 46 -28.00 -3.12 3.24
C HIS A 46 -28.00 -1.69 3.81
N ALA A 47 -27.38 -0.74 3.11
CA ALA A 47 -27.41 0.66 3.49
C ALA A 47 -28.83 1.26 3.40
N ALA A 48 -29.58 0.93 2.34
CA ALA A 48 -30.97 1.35 2.16
C ALA A 48 -31.86 0.78 3.28
N LYS A 49 -31.67 -0.49 3.68
CA LYS A 49 -32.38 -1.08 4.83
C LYS A 49 -32.22 -0.27 6.11
N LYS A 50 -31.01 0.24 6.36
CA LYS A 50 -30.71 0.98 7.58
C LYS A 50 -31.26 2.41 7.59
N LEU A 51 -31.44 3.02 6.42
CA LEU A 51 -31.81 4.43 6.28
C LEU A 51 -33.26 4.65 5.82
N PHE A 52 -33.82 3.72 5.05
CA PHE A 52 -35.09 3.85 4.32
C PHE A 52 -35.81 2.49 4.23
N GLU A 53 -36.03 1.81 5.36
CA GLU A 53 -36.60 0.45 5.41
C GLU A 53 -37.93 0.31 4.64
N GLU A 54 -38.83 1.29 4.79
CA GLU A 54 -40.15 1.30 4.13
C GLU A 54 -40.09 1.41 2.59
N GLN A 55 -38.95 1.82 2.03
CA GLN A 55 -38.78 1.93 0.58
C GLN A 55 -38.27 0.63 -0.05
N LEU A 56 -37.83 -0.34 0.75
CA LEU A 56 -37.31 -1.62 0.24
C LEU A 56 -38.37 -2.44 -0.49
N ASP A 57 -39.64 -2.35 -0.07
CA ASP A 57 -40.75 -3.12 -0.64
C ASP A 57 -41.02 -2.79 -2.12
N GLN A 58 -40.52 -1.65 -2.60
CA GLN A 58 -40.66 -1.22 -3.99
C GLN A 58 -39.43 -1.59 -4.85
N ILE A 59 -38.36 -2.08 -4.23
CA ILE A 59 -37.09 -2.37 -4.91
C ILE A 59 -37.09 -3.81 -5.42
N HIS A 60 -36.94 -3.95 -6.73
CA HIS A 60 -36.85 -5.24 -7.40
C HIS A 60 -35.44 -5.42 -7.97
N VAL A 61 -34.71 -6.43 -7.47
CA VAL A 61 -33.37 -6.76 -7.94
C VAL A 61 -33.41 -8.06 -8.73
N GLN A 62 -33.00 -8.00 -10.00
CA GLN A 62 -32.92 -9.19 -10.82
C GLN A 62 -31.77 -10.09 -10.34
N MET A 63 -32.07 -11.37 -10.13
CA MET A 63 -31.09 -12.38 -9.73
C MET A 63 -30.94 -13.45 -10.82
N LYS A 64 -29.68 -13.82 -11.12
CA LYS A 64 -29.34 -15.03 -11.85
C LYS A 64 -28.92 -16.10 -10.85
N LEU A 65 -29.72 -17.15 -10.71
CA LEU A 65 -29.43 -18.28 -9.84
C LEU A 65 -28.94 -19.47 -10.67
N THR A 66 -27.76 -20.00 -10.34
CA THR A 66 -27.19 -21.19 -11.00
C THR A 66 -27.19 -22.36 -10.04
N ILE A 67 -27.84 -23.46 -10.42
CA ILE A 67 -27.85 -24.68 -9.60
C ILE A 67 -26.61 -25.49 -9.91
N VAL A 68 -25.78 -25.73 -8.89
CA VAL A 68 -24.53 -26.47 -9.00
C VAL A 68 -24.60 -27.68 -8.06
N PRO A 69 -24.59 -28.92 -8.57
CA PRO A 69 -24.56 -30.10 -7.72
C PRO A 69 -23.38 -30.07 -6.75
N ARG A 70 -23.57 -30.51 -5.50
CA ARG A 70 -22.53 -30.50 -4.46
C ARG A 70 -21.19 -31.11 -4.90
N SER A 71 -21.24 -32.19 -5.68
CA SER A 71 -20.04 -32.89 -6.18
C SER A 71 -19.16 -32.04 -7.12
N GLN A 72 -19.70 -30.96 -7.69
CA GLN A 72 -19.00 -30.06 -8.61
C GLN A 72 -18.83 -28.64 -8.05
N SER A 73 -19.35 -28.38 -6.84
CA SER A 73 -19.38 -27.04 -6.24
C SER A 73 -17.98 -26.45 -6.05
N GLU A 74 -17.03 -27.27 -5.57
CA GLU A 74 -15.63 -26.85 -5.32
C GLU A 74 -14.87 -26.45 -6.60
N GLU A 75 -15.25 -26.97 -7.77
CA GLU A 75 -14.60 -26.64 -9.04
C GLU A 75 -15.35 -25.52 -9.79
N VAL A 76 -16.69 -25.59 -9.81
CA VAL A 76 -17.52 -24.76 -10.71
C VAL A 76 -17.82 -23.40 -10.09
N VAL A 77 -18.08 -23.32 -8.78
CA VAL A 77 -18.42 -22.04 -8.11
C VAL A 77 -17.26 -21.02 -8.21
N PRO A 78 -15.99 -21.39 -7.97
CA PRO A 78 -14.86 -20.47 -8.16
C PRO A 78 -14.75 -19.96 -9.60
N ARG A 79 -14.97 -20.83 -10.60
CA ARG A 79 -14.91 -20.46 -12.02
C ARG A 79 -16.05 -19.52 -12.41
N ILE A 80 -17.26 -19.75 -11.90
CA ILE A 80 -18.39 -18.83 -12.11
C ILE A 80 -18.04 -17.44 -11.55
N SER A 81 -17.47 -17.37 -10.34
CA SER A 81 -17.02 -16.11 -9.75
C SER A 81 -15.90 -15.46 -10.58
N GLU A 82 -14.90 -16.23 -11.00
CA GLU A 82 -13.78 -15.76 -11.83
C GLU A 82 -14.30 -15.18 -13.15
N TYR A 83 -15.15 -15.91 -13.88
CA TYR A 83 -15.67 -15.45 -15.18
C TYR A 83 -16.63 -14.26 -15.04
N ALA A 84 -17.47 -14.24 -14.00
CA ALA A 84 -18.34 -13.09 -13.73
C ALA A 84 -17.53 -11.82 -13.41
N ASN A 85 -16.40 -11.96 -12.72
CA ASN A 85 -15.49 -10.85 -12.44
C ASN A 85 -14.58 -10.51 -13.64
N SER A 86 -14.28 -11.47 -14.52
CA SER A 86 -13.42 -11.25 -15.69
C SER A 86 -14.02 -10.32 -16.75
N GLN A 87 -15.34 -10.11 -16.77
CA GLN A 87 -16.00 -9.13 -17.64
C GLN A 87 -15.69 -7.67 -17.26
N ASN A 88 -15.19 -7.43 -16.04
CA ASN A 88 -14.56 -6.18 -15.65
C ASN A 88 -13.09 -6.46 -15.33
N LYS A 89 -12.18 -6.18 -16.28
CA LYS A 89 -10.72 -6.41 -16.21
C LYS A 89 -10.17 -6.34 -14.77
N VAL A 90 -10.11 -7.49 -14.09
CA VAL A 90 -9.65 -7.56 -12.69
C VAL A 90 -8.19 -7.14 -12.70
N ASN A 91 -7.90 -6.03 -12.04
CA ASN A 91 -6.56 -5.45 -12.08
C ASN A 91 -5.66 -6.32 -11.22
N ALA A 92 -4.51 -6.78 -11.73
CA ALA A 92 -3.56 -7.57 -10.92
C ALA A 92 -3.22 -6.88 -9.59
N ALA A 93 -3.22 -5.55 -9.60
CA ALA A 93 -3.02 -4.73 -8.42
C ALA A 93 -4.05 -4.99 -7.30
N ASP A 94 -5.28 -5.41 -7.63
CA ASP A 94 -6.35 -5.69 -6.66
C ASP A 94 -6.14 -7.03 -5.93
N PHE A 95 -5.59 -8.05 -6.60
CA PHE A 95 -5.18 -9.30 -5.95
C PHE A 95 -4.02 -9.10 -4.96
N PHE A 96 -3.07 -8.22 -5.29
CA PHE A 96 -1.93 -7.94 -4.41
C PHE A 96 -2.29 -7.08 -3.21
N ALA A 97 -3.47 -6.44 -3.16
CA ALA A 97 -3.82 -5.55 -2.06
C ALA A 97 -3.66 -6.24 -0.69
N ASN A 98 -3.98 -7.52 -0.56
CA ASN A 98 -3.89 -8.26 0.71
C ASN A 98 -2.50 -8.84 1.02
N HIS A 99 -1.50 -8.61 0.16
CA HIS A 99 -0.15 -9.08 0.43
C HIS A 99 0.40 -8.43 1.72
N PRO A 100 1.09 -9.18 2.61
CA PRO A 100 1.62 -8.67 3.88
C PRO A 100 2.43 -7.37 3.76
N PHE A 101 3.19 -7.24 2.67
CA PHE A 101 3.87 -5.99 2.30
C PHE A 101 2.94 -4.77 2.33
N HIS A 102 1.83 -4.81 1.61
CA HIS A 102 0.96 -3.65 1.49
C HIS A 102 0.20 -3.36 2.79
N ILE A 103 -0.10 -4.39 3.59
CA ILE A 103 -0.67 -4.23 4.93
C ILE A 103 0.33 -3.49 5.83
N ARG A 104 1.61 -3.87 5.79
CA ARG A 104 2.67 -3.20 6.56
C ARG A 104 2.87 -1.75 6.14
N ILE A 105 2.85 -1.45 4.84
CA ILE A 105 2.95 -0.06 4.36
C ILE A 105 1.73 0.76 4.81
N GLU A 106 0.54 0.17 4.81
CA GLU A 106 -0.66 0.80 5.37
C GLU A 106 -0.50 1.08 6.86
N GLU A 107 -0.05 0.10 7.65
CA GLU A 107 0.21 0.26 9.09
C GLU A 107 1.16 1.43 9.37
N PHE A 108 2.30 1.49 8.68
CA PHE A 108 3.24 2.60 8.79
C PHE A 108 2.60 3.94 8.41
N SER A 109 1.77 3.96 7.38
CA SER A 109 1.03 5.15 6.96
C SER A 109 0.03 5.65 8.02
N ARG A 110 -0.58 4.75 8.78
CA ARG A 110 -1.52 5.14 9.85
C ARG A 110 -0.81 5.51 11.15
N ARG A 111 0.38 4.96 11.40
CA ARG A 111 1.11 5.14 12.66
C ARG A 111 2.12 6.28 12.62
N LEU A 112 2.90 6.40 11.55
CA LEU A 112 4.05 7.32 11.51
C LEU A 112 3.63 8.75 11.19
N LEU A 113 4.09 9.68 12.03
CA LEU A 113 3.96 11.11 11.82
C LEU A 113 5.09 11.60 10.90
N ALA A 114 4.69 12.31 9.86
CA ALA A 114 5.57 13.11 9.04
C ALA A 114 5.86 14.44 9.74
N PRO A 115 7.14 14.86 9.79
CA PRO A 115 7.52 16.16 10.33
C PRO A 115 6.73 17.29 9.67
N ALA A 116 6.59 18.42 10.35
CA ALA A 116 5.92 19.59 9.78
C ALA A 116 6.65 20.14 8.52
N GLY A 117 7.91 19.77 8.31
CA GLY A 117 8.77 20.35 7.27
C GLY A 117 9.17 21.78 7.64
N GLU A 118 9.72 22.52 6.68
CA GLU A 118 10.17 23.91 6.90
C GLU A 118 9.00 24.89 7.07
N ASP A 119 7.90 24.68 6.36
CA ASP A 119 6.77 25.61 6.26
C ASP A 119 5.52 25.16 7.05
N GLY A 120 5.55 23.98 7.68
CA GLY A 120 4.41 23.43 8.40
C GLY A 120 4.39 23.81 9.88
N TYR A 121 3.19 23.94 10.42
CA TYR A 121 2.96 24.24 11.84
C TYR A 121 2.68 23.00 12.70
N ARG A 122 2.48 21.82 12.08
CA ARG A 122 2.19 20.57 12.78
C ARG A 122 2.65 19.36 12.00
N GLU A 123 2.83 18.27 12.72
CA GLU A 123 3.00 16.94 12.15
C GLU A 123 1.70 16.46 11.48
N THR A 124 1.88 15.64 10.45
CA THR A 124 0.80 15.12 9.59
C THR A 124 1.07 13.65 9.26
N LYS A 125 0.20 12.99 8.51
CA LYS A 125 0.40 11.60 8.07
C LYS A 125 0.18 11.49 6.58
N TRP A 126 1.07 10.73 5.94
CA TRP A 126 0.88 10.31 4.56
C TRP A 126 -0.09 9.15 4.52
N PHE A 127 -1.16 9.27 3.74
CA PHE A 127 -2.14 8.22 3.55
C PHE A 127 -1.74 7.31 2.38
N TYR A 128 -1.45 6.04 2.68
CA TYR A 128 -1.30 5.00 1.69
C TYR A 128 -2.64 4.35 1.39
N GLU A 129 -3.04 4.35 0.12
CA GLU A 129 -4.25 3.68 -0.38
C GLU A 129 -3.90 2.34 -1.01
N ARG A 130 -4.22 1.28 -0.26
CA ARG A 130 -3.99 -0.11 -0.66
C ARG A 130 -5.12 -0.63 -1.55
N ALA A 131 -6.36 -0.35 -1.16
CA ALA A 131 -7.57 -0.69 -1.91
C ALA A 131 -8.18 0.57 -2.52
N ARG A 132 -8.63 0.49 -3.77
CA ARG A 132 -9.16 1.65 -4.50
C ARG A 132 -10.32 2.28 -3.73
N GLY A 133 -10.27 3.59 -3.51
CA GLY A 133 -11.34 4.35 -2.85
C GLY A 133 -11.28 4.36 -1.33
N GLN A 134 -10.31 3.67 -0.72
CA GLN A 134 -10.16 3.58 0.73
C GLN A 134 -10.11 4.96 1.39
N PHE A 135 -9.39 5.94 0.83
CA PHE A 135 -9.35 7.29 1.40
C PHE A 135 -10.70 8.01 1.33
N ALA A 136 -11.41 7.87 0.21
CA ALA A 136 -12.71 8.50 0.02
C ALA A 136 -13.75 7.90 0.97
N ASP A 137 -13.75 6.58 1.15
CA ASP A 137 -14.66 5.86 2.05
C ASP A 137 -14.37 6.22 3.51
N GLU A 138 -13.08 6.21 3.89
CA GLU A 138 -12.61 6.64 5.19
C GLU A 138 -13.06 8.08 5.50
N ARG A 139 -12.86 9.00 4.57
CA ARG A 139 -13.27 10.38 4.73
C ARG A 139 -14.80 10.53 4.75
N GLY A 140 -15.53 9.75 3.94
CA GLY A 140 -16.98 9.83 3.75
C GLY A 140 -17.80 9.37 4.95
N ARG A 141 -17.34 8.35 5.68
CA ARG A 141 -18.00 7.82 6.89
C ARG A 141 -17.97 8.74 8.12
N ARG A 142 -17.25 9.87 8.05
CA ARG A 142 -16.98 10.77 9.18
C ARG A 142 -17.94 11.97 9.21
N THR A 143 -18.32 12.42 10.41
CA THR A 143 -19.10 13.66 10.61
C THR A 143 -18.33 14.88 10.10
N PRO A 144 -18.97 16.06 9.91
CA PRO A 144 -18.25 17.27 9.47
C PRO A 144 -17.05 17.65 10.35
N ALA A 145 -17.18 17.51 11.67
CA ALA A 145 -16.10 17.81 12.62
C ALA A 145 -14.95 16.79 12.53
N GLU A 146 -15.28 15.49 12.45
CA GLU A 146 -14.29 14.42 12.28
C GLU A 146 -13.59 14.48 10.91
N ARG A 147 -14.31 14.87 9.85
CA ARG A 147 -13.72 15.13 8.53
C ARG A 147 -12.69 16.24 8.58
N LYS A 148 -12.95 17.32 9.33
CA LYS A 148 -11.98 18.40 9.51
C LYS A 148 -10.72 17.91 10.24
N LYS A 149 -10.88 17.05 11.26
CA LYS A 149 -9.75 16.40 11.96
C LYS A 149 -8.98 15.45 11.04
N PHE A 150 -9.69 14.64 10.25
CA PHE A 150 -9.10 13.71 9.30
C PHE A 150 -8.34 14.44 8.18
N ASP A 151 -8.91 15.47 7.57
CA ASP A 151 -8.23 16.28 6.55
C ASP A 151 -7.04 17.05 7.12
N ALA A 152 -7.06 17.30 8.44
CA ALA A 152 -5.95 17.90 9.15
C ALA A 152 -4.79 16.93 9.39
N GLU A 153 -5.10 15.69 9.75
CA GLU A 153 -4.14 14.61 9.97
C GLU A 153 -3.59 14.07 8.63
N TYR A 154 -4.46 13.93 7.62
CA TYR A 154 -4.15 13.41 6.29
C TYR A 154 -4.46 14.46 5.20
N PRO A 155 -3.57 15.44 4.99
CA PRO A 155 -3.73 16.42 3.91
C PRO A 155 -3.89 15.73 2.55
N ARG A 156 -4.76 16.27 1.69
CA ARG A 156 -5.01 15.70 0.34
C ARG A 156 -3.74 15.55 -0.51
N GLY A 157 -2.76 16.43 -0.29
CA GLY A 157 -1.45 16.39 -0.97
C GLY A 157 -0.50 15.30 -0.46
N GLN A 158 -0.82 14.68 0.69
CA GLN A 158 -0.03 13.63 1.33
C GLN A 158 -0.73 12.26 1.22
N PHE A 159 -0.96 11.84 -0.02
CA PHE A 159 -1.66 10.59 -0.32
C PHE A 159 -0.96 9.89 -1.49
N PHE A 160 -0.88 8.57 -1.48
CA PHE A 160 -0.37 7.78 -2.61
C PHE A 160 -0.95 6.37 -2.67
N THR A 161 -0.98 5.81 -3.87
CA THR A 161 -1.56 4.48 -4.13
C THR A 161 -0.49 3.40 -4.30
N LYS A 162 -0.91 2.13 -4.33
CA LYS A 162 -0.03 0.99 -4.68
C LYS A 162 0.69 1.15 -6.03
N THR A 163 0.01 1.73 -7.02
CA THR A 163 0.58 1.97 -8.34
C THR A 163 1.59 3.13 -8.35
N ASP A 164 1.35 4.14 -7.52
CA ASP A 164 2.32 5.22 -7.30
C ASP A 164 3.58 4.70 -6.61
N LEU A 165 3.41 3.90 -5.56
CA LEU A 165 4.52 3.25 -4.85
C LEU A 165 5.41 2.47 -5.84
N ALA A 166 4.82 1.62 -6.68
CA ALA A 166 5.56 0.87 -7.70
C ALA A 166 6.28 1.78 -8.70
N LYS A 167 5.70 2.93 -9.04
CA LYS A 167 6.32 3.93 -9.94
C LYS A 167 7.57 4.53 -9.29
N TYR A 168 7.50 4.86 -8.01
CA TYR A 168 8.62 5.44 -7.26
C TYR A 168 9.76 4.44 -7.10
N GLU A 169 9.46 3.23 -6.63
CA GLU A 169 10.48 2.19 -6.41
C GLU A 169 11.21 1.85 -7.72
N ASN A 170 10.48 1.49 -8.79
CA ASN A 170 11.12 1.14 -10.05
C ASN A 170 11.89 2.32 -10.69
N THR A 171 11.48 3.56 -10.45
CA THR A 171 12.26 4.74 -10.91
C THR A 171 13.60 4.84 -10.20
N PHE A 172 13.61 4.66 -8.88
CA PHE A 172 14.83 4.71 -8.06
C PHE A 172 15.73 3.47 -8.23
N GLU A 173 15.19 2.36 -8.71
CA GLU A 173 15.97 1.19 -9.17
C GLU A 173 16.50 1.36 -10.61
N CYS A 174 16.46 2.57 -11.17
CA CYS A 174 16.90 2.87 -12.53
C CYS A 174 16.18 2.02 -13.61
N LEU A 175 14.88 1.76 -13.43
CA LEU A 175 14.02 1.06 -14.39
C LEU A 175 12.97 1.99 -15.06
N PRO A 176 13.33 3.18 -15.58
CA PRO A 176 12.34 4.13 -16.10
C PRO A 176 11.65 3.61 -17.38
N HIS A 177 12.30 2.70 -18.10
CA HIS A 177 11.72 2.00 -19.24
C HIS A 177 10.60 1.02 -18.84
N ILE A 178 10.64 0.45 -17.64
CA ILE A 178 9.55 -0.37 -17.08
C ILE A 178 8.39 0.51 -16.66
N VAL A 179 8.67 1.61 -15.96
CA VAL A 179 7.67 2.62 -15.55
C VAL A 179 6.90 3.15 -16.77
N SER A 180 7.63 3.39 -17.87
CA SER A 180 7.08 3.86 -19.16
C SER A 180 6.12 2.87 -19.84
N ARG A 181 6.06 1.60 -19.41
CA ARG A 181 5.10 0.60 -19.92
C ARG A 181 3.68 0.78 -19.36
N GLY A 182 3.50 1.71 -18.43
CA GLY A 182 2.22 2.04 -17.82
C GLY A 182 1.99 1.35 -16.47
N ALA A 183 1.05 1.88 -15.69
CA ALA A 183 0.86 1.54 -14.28
C ALA A 183 0.66 0.04 -14.03
N GLN A 184 -0.13 -0.66 -14.85
CA GLN A 184 -0.39 -2.10 -14.68
C GLN A 184 0.88 -2.94 -14.87
N LYS A 185 1.60 -2.72 -15.97
CA LYS A 185 2.84 -3.47 -16.28
C LYS A 185 3.95 -3.15 -15.29
N ASN A 186 4.07 -1.88 -14.91
CA ASN A 186 5.03 -1.44 -13.90
C ASN A 186 4.76 -2.08 -12.53
N PHE A 187 3.49 -2.09 -12.09
CA PHE A 187 3.10 -2.72 -10.83
C PHE A 187 3.35 -4.22 -10.84
N ALA A 188 3.04 -4.91 -11.95
CA ALA A 188 3.32 -6.34 -12.07
C ALA A 188 4.81 -6.66 -11.94
N GLU A 189 5.69 -5.83 -12.50
CA GLU A 189 7.14 -6.01 -12.34
C GLU A 189 7.61 -5.75 -10.91
N PHE A 190 7.08 -4.70 -10.28
CA PHE A 190 7.35 -4.38 -8.88
C PHE A 190 6.89 -5.51 -7.94
N ALA A 191 5.70 -6.07 -8.15
CA ALA A 191 5.15 -7.16 -7.34
C ALA A 191 6.02 -8.42 -7.39
N LYS A 192 6.59 -8.77 -8.54
CA LYS A 192 7.55 -9.88 -8.67
C LYS A 192 8.80 -9.65 -7.80
N ASN A 193 9.28 -8.41 -7.72
CA ASN A 193 10.47 -8.06 -6.95
C ASN A 193 10.19 -8.08 -5.44
N ILE A 194 9.04 -7.59 -4.99
CA ILE A 194 8.65 -7.68 -3.57
C ILE A 194 8.59 -9.14 -3.13
N GLY A 195 7.97 -10.03 -3.92
CA GLY A 195 7.85 -11.44 -3.55
C GLY A 195 9.21 -12.09 -3.29
N LYS A 196 10.26 -11.67 -4.01
CA LYS A 196 11.63 -12.12 -3.78
C LYS A 196 12.28 -11.47 -2.55
N GLN A 197 12.05 -10.17 -2.34
CA GLN A 197 12.69 -9.38 -1.28
C GLN A 197 12.03 -9.53 0.09
N TRP A 198 10.76 -9.96 0.15
CA TRP A 198 10.01 -10.11 1.40
C TRP A 198 10.71 -11.06 2.39
N GLY A 199 11.34 -12.13 1.89
CA GLY A 199 12.03 -13.08 2.76
C GLY A 199 11.10 -13.70 3.80
N LYS A 200 11.62 -13.97 5.01
CA LYS A 200 10.91 -14.71 6.07
C LYS A 200 9.84 -13.88 6.78
N ASP A 201 10.11 -12.60 7.03
CA ASP A 201 9.27 -11.71 7.86
C ASP A 201 9.12 -10.29 7.28
N GLY A 202 9.72 -10.00 6.13
CA GLY A 202 9.71 -8.67 5.51
C GLY A 202 10.53 -7.62 6.26
N SER A 203 11.49 -7.99 7.11
CA SER A 203 12.25 -7.05 7.96
C SER A 203 13.01 -5.95 7.19
N VAL A 204 13.21 -6.15 5.88
CA VAL A 204 13.82 -5.15 4.98
C VAL A 204 12.90 -3.95 4.77
N PHE A 205 11.59 -4.16 4.88
CA PHE A 205 10.57 -3.13 4.75
C PHE A 205 10.20 -2.59 6.14
N ASP A 206 11.15 -1.87 6.75
CA ASP A 206 11.02 -1.24 8.06
C ASP A 206 10.51 0.21 7.97
N GLU A 207 10.46 0.90 9.12
CA GLU A 207 10.03 2.30 9.17
C GLU A 207 10.94 3.23 8.35
N LEU A 208 12.25 2.97 8.33
CA LEU A 208 13.19 3.78 7.54
C LEU A 208 12.92 3.59 6.04
N TRP A 209 12.65 2.36 5.61
CA TRP A 209 12.23 2.08 4.25
C TRP A 209 10.95 2.84 3.89
N TYR A 210 9.95 2.85 4.77
CA TYR A 210 8.71 3.61 4.54
C TYR A 210 8.96 5.13 4.45
N LYS A 211 9.74 5.70 5.38
CA LYS A 211 10.11 7.13 5.36
C LYS A 211 10.81 7.49 4.05
N ARG A 212 11.72 6.63 3.58
CA ARG A 212 12.42 6.80 2.30
C ARG A 212 11.50 6.62 1.08
N LEU A 213 10.52 5.71 1.14
CA LEU A 213 9.49 5.61 0.10
C LEU A 213 8.70 6.92 -0.03
N VAL A 214 8.30 7.52 1.09
CA VAL A 214 7.60 8.82 1.06
C VAL A 214 8.52 9.93 0.53
N ALA A 215 9.81 9.93 0.89
CA ALA A 215 10.78 10.85 0.30
C ALA A 215 10.87 10.69 -1.23
N LYS A 216 10.88 9.46 -1.75
CA LYS A 216 10.83 9.20 -3.20
C LYS A 216 9.56 9.76 -3.84
N ASN A 217 8.40 9.65 -3.17
CA ASN A 217 7.14 10.26 -3.61
C ASN A 217 7.26 11.80 -3.70
N ILE A 218 7.83 12.45 -2.69
CA ILE A 218 8.06 13.90 -2.66
C ILE A 218 8.98 14.33 -3.82
N VAL A 219 10.06 13.59 -4.08
CA VAL A 219 10.95 13.81 -5.23
C VAL A 219 10.17 13.68 -6.54
N PHE A 220 9.38 12.62 -6.70
CA PHE A 220 8.62 12.35 -7.92
C PHE A 220 7.60 13.45 -8.23
N ARG A 221 6.80 13.86 -7.23
CA ARG A 221 5.83 14.95 -7.36
C ARG A 221 6.49 16.30 -7.61
N THR A 222 7.69 16.50 -7.08
CA THR A 222 8.47 17.70 -7.34
C THR A 222 8.96 17.72 -8.78
N MET A 223 9.53 16.62 -9.28
CA MET A 223 9.93 16.50 -10.67
C MET A 223 8.75 16.69 -11.63
N GLU A 224 7.58 16.12 -11.32
CA GLU A 224 6.35 16.33 -12.07
C GLU A 224 6.00 17.82 -12.23
N ARG A 225 6.15 18.62 -11.16
CA ARG A 225 5.93 20.08 -11.21
C ARG A 225 7.04 20.82 -11.96
N LEU A 226 8.30 20.43 -11.73
CA LEU A 226 9.47 21.05 -12.36
C LEU A 226 9.42 20.91 -13.88
N VAL A 227 9.18 19.70 -14.39
CA VAL A 227 9.06 19.47 -15.85
C VAL A 227 7.92 20.29 -16.45
N SER A 228 6.75 20.33 -15.79
CA SER A 228 5.60 21.09 -16.28
C SER A 228 5.85 22.59 -16.36
N GLY A 229 6.72 23.15 -15.52
CA GLY A 229 7.04 24.56 -15.47
C GLY A 229 8.39 24.93 -16.12
N ALA A 230 9.08 23.98 -16.74
CA ALA A 230 10.40 24.22 -17.31
C ALA A 230 10.30 24.89 -18.69
N GLU A 231 11.16 25.86 -18.95
CA GLU A 231 11.21 26.58 -20.25
C GLU A 231 11.58 25.66 -21.41
N TRP A 232 12.42 24.66 -21.16
CA TRP A 232 12.84 23.67 -22.16
C TRP A 232 11.77 22.62 -22.46
N TYR A 233 10.67 22.53 -21.69
CA TYR A 233 9.68 21.47 -21.86
C TYR A 233 8.82 21.68 -23.12
N GLU A 234 8.99 20.80 -24.11
CA GLU A 234 8.35 20.91 -25.43
C GLU A 234 6.89 20.42 -25.46
N GLY A 235 6.38 19.89 -24.35
CA GLY A 235 5.08 19.24 -24.30
C GLY A 235 5.14 17.75 -24.68
N GLY A 236 4.13 16.98 -24.23
CA GLY A 236 4.08 15.54 -24.43
C GLY A 236 5.08 14.75 -23.56
N TYR A 237 4.89 13.43 -23.46
CA TYR A 237 5.80 12.47 -22.80
C TYR A 237 6.25 12.79 -21.37
N ARG A 238 5.60 13.74 -20.67
CA ARG A 238 5.94 14.15 -19.30
C ARG A 238 6.15 12.99 -18.35
N ALA A 239 5.26 12.00 -18.38
CA ALA A 239 5.36 10.84 -17.50
C ALA A 239 6.67 10.06 -17.72
N ASN A 240 7.15 9.98 -18.97
CA ASN A 240 8.42 9.37 -19.34
C ASN A 240 9.60 10.25 -18.92
N ILE A 241 9.56 11.54 -19.22
CA ILE A 241 10.63 12.50 -18.88
C ILE A 241 10.87 12.53 -17.37
N VAL A 242 9.81 12.55 -16.56
CA VAL A 242 9.89 12.56 -15.10
C VAL A 242 10.63 11.32 -14.57
N THR A 243 10.22 10.12 -14.98
CA THR A 243 10.86 8.90 -14.49
C THR A 243 12.30 8.77 -15.01
N TYR A 244 12.56 9.12 -16.27
CA TYR A 244 13.91 9.10 -16.85
C TYR A 244 14.85 10.10 -16.16
N GLY A 245 14.41 11.33 -15.92
CA GLY A 245 15.22 12.36 -15.26
C GLY A 245 15.58 12.00 -13.82
N ILE A 246 14.63 11.49 -13.03
CA ILE A 246 14.91 11.03 -11.66
C ILE A 246 15.88 9.85 -11.70
N ALA A 247 15.62 8.84 -12.55
CA ALA A 247 16.47 7.67 -12.68
C ALA A 247 17.90 8.05 -13.08
N LYS A 248 18.06 9.09 -13.92
CA LYS A 248 19.38 9.62 -14.31
C LYS A 248 20.12 10.25 -13.13
N VAL A 249 19.47 11.08 -12.31
CA VAL A 249 20.08 11.61 -11.08
C VAL A 249 20.53 10.49 -10.14
N VAL A 250 19.68 9.47 -9.95
CA VAL A 250 20.01 8.31 -9.11
C VAL A 250 21.20 7.54 -9.68
N TYR A 251 21.20 7.26 -10.98
CA TYR A 251 22.28 6.56 -11.67
C TYR A 251 23.60 7.32 -11.53
N ASP A 252 23.63 8.62 -11.80
CA ASP A 252 24.84 9.43 -11.76
C ASP A 252 25.41 9.58 -10.35
N ALA A 253 24.55 9.67 -9.32
CA ALA A 253 24.99 9.61 -7.94
C ALA A 253 25.63 8.25 -7.62
N THR A 254 25.00 7.17 -8.07
CA THR A 254 25.44 5.78 -7.84
C THR A 254 26.82 5.54 -8.47
N GLN A 255 27.05 6.03 -9.69
CA GLN A 255 28.36 5.95 -10.37
C GLN A 255 29.47 6.69 -9.59
N LYS A 256 29.11 7.67 -8.76
CA LYS A 256 30.03 8.44 -7.92
C LYS A 256 30.14 7.89 -6.49
N GLY A 257 29.64 6.67 -6.22
CA GLY A 257 29.68 6.07 -4.89
C GLY A 257 28.69 6.69 -3.89
N LYS A 258 27.66 7.38 -4.39
CA LYS A 258 26.71 8.18 -3.61
C LYS A 258 25.26 7.80 -3.86
N VAL A 259 24.39 8.25 -2.97
CA VAL A 259 22.93 8.19 -3.11
C VAL A 259 22.32 9.57 -2.83
N ILE A 260 21.11 9.80 -3.33
CA ILE A 260 20.30 10.96 -2.90
C ILE A 260 20.03 10.84 -1.39
N ASP A 261 20.18 11.94 -0.66
CA ASP A 261 19.86 11.99 0.77
C ASP A 261 18.33 12.03 0.98
N LEU A 262 17.70 10.86 0.90
CA LEU A 262 16.26 10.69 1.12
C LEU A 262 15.85 10.96 2.58
N ASP A 263 16.79 10.84 3.52
CA ASP A 263 16.52 11.13 4.94
C ASP A 263 16.34 12.65 5.13
N LEU A 264 17.14 13.46 4.42
CA LEU A 264 16.98 14.91 4.37
C LEU A 264 15.64 15.31 3.73
N VAL A 265 15.25 14.67 2.62
CA VAL A 265 13.95 14.94 1.96
C VAL A 265 12.79 14.58 2.88
N TRP A 266 12.86 13.45 3.59
CA TRP A 266 11.86 13.09 4.61
C TRP A 266 11.82 14.11 5.74
N LYS A 267 12.97 14.51 6.29
CA LYS A 267 13.03 15.48 7.40
C LYS A 267 12.37 16.81 7.03
N ASN A 268 12.67 17.33 5.83
CA ASN A 268 12.19 18.64 5.40
C ASN A 268 10.79 18.57 4.76
N GLN A 269 10.29 17.37 4.46
CA GLN A 269 9.07 17.12 3.68
C GLN A 269 9.03 17.86 2.33
N THR A 270 10.20 18.19 1.78
CA THR A 270 10.38 18.91 0.54
C THR A 270 11.74 18.59 -0.07
N VAL A 271 11.91 18.94 -1.35
CA VAL A 271 13.18 18.79 -2.06
C VAL A 271 13.98 20.09 -1.92
N ALA A 272 15.23 19.98 -1.47
CA ALA A 272 16.15 21.11 -1.38
C ALA A 272 16.44 21.74 -2.76
N PRO A 273 16.77 23.04 -2.83
CA PRO A 273 17.04 23.74 -4.09
C PRO A 273 18.09 23.04 -4.96
N GLU A 274 19.19 22.55 -4.38
CA GLU A 274 20.25 21.86 -5.11
C GLU A 274 19.72 20.60 -5.82
N LEU A 275 18.86 19.80 -5.15
CA LEU A 275 18.26 18.61 -5.77
C LEU A 275 17.23 18.99 -6.84
N LYS A 276 16.48 20.09 -6.68
CA LYS A 276 15.59 20.60 -7.74
C LYS A 276 16.37 20.95 -9.00
N SER A 277 17.53 21.61 -8.86
CA SER A 277 18.36 21.98 -10.00
C SER A 277 18.98 20.75 -10.67
N MET A 278 19.37 19.73 -9.90
CA MET A 278 19.81 18.43 -10.46
C MET A 278 18.71 17.75 -11.27
N LEU A 279 17.49 17.70 -10.73
CA LEU A 279 16.33 17.11 -11.39
C LEU A 279 15.97 17.83 -12.70
N LEU A 280 16.00 19.16 -12.71
CA LEU A 280 15.76 19.96 -13.92
C LEU A 280 16.79 19.66 -15.02
N ALA A 281 18.09 19.68 -14.69
CA ALA A 281 19.15 19.39 -15.65
C ALA A 281 19.04 17.97 -16.24
N ALA A 282 18.76 16.97 -15.39
CA ALA A 282 18.53 15.61 -15.87
C ALA A 282 17.24 15.48 -16.70
N GLY A 283 16.19 16.23 -16.35
CA GLY A 283 14.93 16.27 -17.07
C GLY A 283 15.08 16.78 -18.50
N GLU A 284 15.87 17.83 -18.71
CA GLU A 284 16.17 18.39 -20.02
C GLU A 284 16.86 17.35 -20.92
N VAL A 285 17.92 16.71 -20.41
CA VAL A 285 18.63 15.66 -21.16
C VAL A 285 17.72 14.44 -21.40
N ALA A 286 16.85 14.09 -20.46
CA ALA A 286 15.86 13.03 -20.64
C ALA A 286 14.88 13.34 -21.78
N GLN A 287 14.37 14.58 -21.86
CA GLN A 287 13.52 15.00 -22.98
C GLN A 287 14.25 14.88 -24.31
N LEU A 288 15.49 15.38 -24.40
CA LEU A 288 16.29 15.30 -25.63
C LEU A 288 16.43 13.84 -26.12
N VAL A 289 16.70 12.89 -25.21
CA VAL A 289 16.83 11.47 -25.55
C VAL A 289 15.49 10.84 -25.95
N ILE A 290 14.39 11.19 -25.28
CA ILE A 290 13.06 10.66 -25.58
C ILE A 290 12.53 11.20 -26.91
N ASN A 291 12.72 12.50 -27.17
CA ASN A 291 12.25 13.16 -28.39
C ASN A 291 13.16 12.90 -29.61
N SER A 292 14.34 12.30 -29.41
CA SER A 292 15.28 11.93 -30.48
C SER A 292 15.42 10.40 -30.62
N PRO A 293 14.35 9.68 -30.99
CA PRO A 293 14.42 8.23 -31.14
C PRO A 293 15.28 7.80 -32.34
N PRO A 294 15.79 6.56 -32.38
CA PRO A 294 16.53 6.02 -33.52
C PRO A 294 15.73 6.10 -34.83
N ALA A 295 16.44 6.17 -35.95
CA ALA A 295 15.84 6.16 -37.29
C ALA A 295 14.83 5.01 -37.45
N GLY A 296 13.64 5.32 -37.95
CA GLY A 296 12.54 4.37 -38.13
C GLY A 296 11.56 4.25 -36.96
N VAL A 297 11.86 4.80 -35.78
CA VAL A 297 10.91 4.85 -34.65
C VAL A 297 10.13 6.17 -34.68
N ARG A 298 8.84 6.10 -35.01
CA ARG A 298 7.97 7.29 -35.11
C ARG A 298 7.30 7.72 -33.80
N ASN A 299 7.23 6.82 -32.81
CA ASN A 299 6.51 7.07 -31.56
C ASN A 299 7.48 7.08 -30.37
N ALA A 300 7.75 8.27 -29.82
CA ALA A 300 8.63 8.45 -28.67
C ALA A 300 8.13 7.75 -27.39
N SER A 301 6.82 7.52 -27.25
CA SER A 301 6.29 6.73 -26.12
C SER A 301 6.62 5.25 -26.23
N GLU A 302 6.71 4.68 -27.43
CA GLU A 302 7.19 3.30 -27.63
C GLU A 302 8.71 3.22 -27.49
N TRP A 303 9.43 4.27 -27.88
CA TRP A 303 10.86 4.40 -27.64
C TRP A 303 11.19 4.36 -26.15
N ALA A 304 10.51 5.17 -25.34
CA ALA A 304 10.72 5.25 -23.90
C ALA A 304 10.44 3.94 -23.14
N LYS A 305 9.73 2.96 -23.74
CA LYS A 305 9.47 1.63 -23.13
C LYS A 305 10.62 0.64 -23.33
N LYS A 306 11.59 0.97 -24.18
CA LYS A 306 12.73 0.11 -24.49
C LYS A 306 13.89 0.40 -23.54
N GLU A 307 14.53 -0.65 -23.05
CA GLU A 307 15.71 -0.54 -22.19
C GLU A 307 16.87 0.21 -22.87
N ILE A 308 17.00 0.08 -24.19
CA ILE A 308 18.02 0.81 -24.95
C ILE A 308 17.83 2.34 -24.90
N CYS A 309 16.59 2.84 -24.73
CA CYS A 309 16.34 4.27 -24.51
C CYS A 309 16.93 4.73 -23.17
N TRP A 310 16.72 3.92 -22.13
CA TRP A 310 17.34 4.16 -20.82
C TRP A 310 18.87 4.12 -20.92
N LYS A 311 19.43 3.12 -21.62
CA LYS A 311 20.87 3.01 -21.82
C LYS A 311 21.45 4.30 -22.45
N TRP A 312 20.82 4.82 -23.50
CA TRP A 312 21.24 6.06 -24.15
C TRP A 312 21.27 7.25 -23.17
N LEU A 313 20.28 7.39 -22.30
CA LEU A 313 20.29 8.46 -21.29
C LEU A 313 21.35 8.21 -20.21
N SER A 314 21.47 6.97 -19.73
CA SER A 314 22.42 6.63 -18.65
C SER A 314 23.86 6.93 -19.04
N GLU A 315 24.22 6.80 -20.32
CA GLU A 315 25.55 7.07 -20.88
C GLU A 315 25.79 8.55 -21.23
N LYS A 316 24.77 9.43 -21.14
CA LYS A 316 24.96 10.87 -21.36
C LYS A 316 25.55 11.55 -20.14
N ASP A 317 26.51 12.44 -20.35
CA ASP A 317 26.98 13.32 -19.29
C ASP A 317 25.96 14.42 -19.01
N VAL A 318 25.63 14.61 -17.73
CA VAL A 318 24.77 15.69 -17.26
C VAL A 318 25.57 16.57 -16.32
N VAL A 319 25.67 17.86 -16.65
CA VAL A 319 26.30 18.84 -15.78
C VAL A 319 25.28 19.30 -14.75
N TYR A 320 25.47 18.89 -13.50
CA TYR A 320 24.60 19.29 -12.41
C TYR A 320 25.03 20.64 -11.82
N PRO A 321 24.15 21.66 -11.86
CA PRO A 321 24.45 22.94 -11.23
C PRO A 321 24.43 22.83 -9.70
N GLY A 322 25.26 23.63 -9.04
CA GLY A 322 25.28 23.77 -7.58
C GLY A 322 26.08 22.69 -6.83
N LYS A 323 25.92 22.66 -5.51
CA LYS A 323 26.67 21.79 -4.60
C LYS A 323 25.92 20.47 -4.37
N THR A 324 26.12 19.51 -5.26
CA THR A 324 25.47 18.18 -5.21
C THR A 324 25.72 17.41 -3.91
N ASP A 325 26.86 17.67 -3.24
CA ASP A 325 27.22 17.08 -1.95
C ASP A 325 26.31 17.48 -0.79
N ARG A 326 25.48 18.53 -0.95
CA ARG A 326 24.49 18.93 0.06
C ARG A 326 23.24 18.05 0.07
N VAL A 327 23.00 17.35 -1.04
CA VAL A 327 21.77 16.56 -1.27
C VAL A 327 22.07 15.12 -1.64
N THR A 328 23.34 14.73 -1.62
CA THR A 328 23.81 13.36 -1.81
C THR A 328 24.77 12.98 -0.70
N ILE A 329 24.77 11.70 -0.33
CA ILE A 329 25.64 11.14 0.70
C ILE A 329 26.35 9.90 0.14
N SER A 330 27.51 9.55 0.70
CA SER A 330 28.21 8.32 0.31
C SER A 330 27.40 7.08 0.70
N PHE A 331 27.66 5.96 0.01
CA PHE A 331 27.08 4.67 0.39
C PHE A 331 27.41 4.28 1.84
N GLU A 332 28.61 4.62 2.30
CA GLU A 332 29.04 4.34 3.67
C GLU A 332 28.20 5.13 4.68
N SER A 333 28.02 6.43 4.46
CA SER A 333 27.16 7.26 5.32
C SER A 333 25.71 6.79 5.29
N ALA A 334 25.18 6.43 4.12
CA ALA A 334 23.82 5.89 4.00
C ALA A 334 23.65 4.57 4.77
N LYS A 335 24.67 3.70 4.74
CA LYS A 335 24.70 2.44 5.47
C LYS A 335 24.84 2.63 6.97
N SER A 336 25.64 3.60 7.42
CA SER A 336 25.77 3.96 8.84
C SER A 336 24.42 4.42 9.39
N ARG A 337 23.76 5.38 8.72
CA ARG A 337 22.43 5.87 9.11
C ARG A 337 21.40 4.76 9.17
N ALA A 338 21.42 3.82 8.22
CA ALA A 338 20.50 2.68 8.25
C ALA A 338 20.75 1.74 9.44
N ARG A 339 22.01 1.53 9.84
CA ARG A 339 22.35 0.75 11.04
C ARG A 339 21.94 1.46 12.32
N GLU A 340 22.18 2.77 12.40
CA GLU A 340 21.79 3.62 13.53
C GLU A 340 20.28 3.61 13.71
N ALA A 341 19.50 3.88 12.65
CA ALA A 341 18.04 3.86 12.69
C ALA A 341 17.49 2.48 13.11
N LYS A 342 18.12 1.39 12.67
CA LYS A 342 17.74 0.04 13.09
C LYS A 342 18.03 -0.21 14.58
N SER A 343 19.15 0.32 15.08
CA SER A 343 19.51 0.23 16.51
C SER A 343 18.54 1.04 17.37
N GLU A 344 18.21 2.26 16.95
CA GLU A 344 17.25 3.14 17.63
C GLU A 344 15.85 2.52 17.67
N ALA A 345 15.36 2.02 16.52
CA ALA A 345 14.06 1.34 16.46
C ALA A 345 14.01 0.08 17.35
N ALA A 346 15.12 -0.66 17.47
CA ALA A 346 15.19 -1.81 18.36
C ALA A 346 15.13 -1.40 19.85
N LEU A 347 15.80 -0.32 20.22
CA LEU A 347 15.74 0.26 21.57
C LEU A 347 14.33 0.76 21.90
N ASP A 348 13.72 1.53 21.00
CA ASP A 348 12.36 2.05 21.18
C ASP A 348 11.32 0.94 21.32
N HIS A 349 11.41 -0.11 20.49
CA HIS A 349 10.52 -1.26 20.59
C HIS A 349 10.64 -1.94 21.95
N SER A 350 11.88 -2.06 22.44
CA SER A 350 12.18 -2.68 23.70
C SER A 350 11.62 -1.91 24.89
N VAL A 351 11.87 -0.60 24.92
CA VAL A 351 11.35 0.31 25.96
C VAL A 351 9.83 0.32 25.95
N ASN A 352 9.20 0.39 24.78
CA ASN A 352 7.73 0.35 24.66
C ASN A 352 7.15 -0.97 25.17
N ALA A 353 7.80 -2.11 24.89
CA ALA A 353 7.35 -3.40 25.39
C ALA A 353 7.44 -3.49 26.92
N GLU A 354 8.48 -2.94 27.53
CA GLU A 354 8.60 -2.85 28.99
C GLU A 354 7.49 -1.97 29.59
N ILE A 355 7.26 -0.78 29.03
CA ILE A 355 6.21 0.15 29.48
C ILE A 355 4.84 -0.52 29.38
N GLU A 356 4.50 -1.16 28.26
CA GLU A 356 3.21 -1.83 28.06
C GLU A 356 3.01 -2.96 29.07
N VAL A 357 4.02 -3.82 29.26
CA VAL A 357 3.97 -4.92 30.23
C VAL A 357 3.74 -4.40 31.65
N HIS A 358 4.42 -3.33 32.04
CA HIS A 358 4.24 -2.71 33.35
C HIS A 358 2.88 -2.03 33.51
N THR A 359 2.40 -1.35 32.47
CA THR A 359 1.14 -0.62 32.49
C THR A 359 -0.06 -1.55 32.60
N LEU A 360 -0.05 -2.68 31.88
CA LEU A 360 -1.12 -3.66 31.92
C LEU A 360 -1.20 -4.39 33.28
N GLY A 361 -0.06 -4.56 33.96
CA GLY A 361 -0.02 -5.06 35.33
C GLY A 361 -0.33 -6.55 35.48
N SER A 362 -0.08 -7.09 36.67
CA SER A 362 -0.07 -8.54 36.91
C SER A 362 -1.42 -9.23 36.71
N GLN A 363 -2.53 -8.57 37.05
CA GLN A 363 -3.87 -9.15 36.92
C GLN A 363 -4.25 -9.37 35.44
N PHE A 364 -3.96 -8.39 34.58
CA PHE A 364 -4.17 -8.49 33.15
C PHE A 364 -3.40 -9.68 32.57
N TRP A 365 -2.10 -9.77 32.87
CA TRP A 365 -1.24 -10.84 32.36
C TRP A 365 -1.65 -12.22 32.87
N LYS A 366 -2.17 -12.31 34.10
CA LYS A 366 -2.78 -13.53 34.62
C LYS A 366 -3.99 -13.95 33.79
N GLY A 367 -4.90 -13.01 33.50
CA GLY A 367 -6.06 -13.26 32.65
C GLY A 367 -5.68 -13.71 31.24
N ALA A 368 -4.73 -13.02 30.61
CA ALA A 368 -4.20 -13.39 29.29
C ALA A 368 -3.58 -14.80 29.29
N ARG A 369 -2.79 -15.13 30.31
CA ARG A 369 -2.17 -16.45 30.48
C ARG A 369 -3.21 -17.56 30.60
N ASP A 370 -4.21 -17.37 31.45
CA ASP A 370 -5.23 -18.38 31.74
C ASP A 370 -6.10 -18.61 30.50
N TRP A 371 -6.54 -17.53 29.85
CA TRP A 371 -7.28 -17.59 28.60
C TRP A 371 -6.51 -18.31 27.48
N ALA A 372 -5.20 -18.05 27.36
CA ALA A 372 -4.32 -18.71 26.41
C ALA A 372 -4.12 -20.21 26.72
N ARG A 373 -4.04 -20.57 28.01
CA ARG A 373 -3.83 -21.94 28.47
C ARG A 373 -5.05 -22.81 28.18
N GLU A 374 -6.26 -22.29 28.41
CA GLU A 374 -7.52 -23.00 28.11
C GLU A 374 -7.66 -23.35 26.63
N ARG A 375 -7.14 -22.50 25.76
CA ARG A 375 -7.29 -22.62 24.28
C ARG A 375 -6.04 -23.16 23.59
N ALA A 376 -4.98 -23.47 24.34
CA ALA A 376 -3.69 -23.95 23.83
C ALA A 376 -3.10 -23.08 22.69
N LEU A 377 -3.25 -21.75 22.79
CA LEU A 377 -2.90 -20.80 21.72
C LEU A 377 -1.43 -20.37 21.71
N LEU A 378 -0.69 -20.66 22.78
CA LEU A 378 0.70 -20.21 22.97
C LEU A 378 1.63 -21.38 23.25
N SER A 379 2.90 -21.23 22.85
CA SER A 379 3.96 -22.19 23.14
C SER A 379 4.29 -22.23 24.64
N PRO A 380 4.92 -23.31 25.15
CA PRO A 380 5.36 -23.40 26.55
C PRO A 380 6.27 -22.24 26.97
N LYS A 381 7.10 -21.75 26.03
CA LYS A 381 7.98 -20.60 26.26
C LYS A 381 7.17 -19.32 26.47
N GLU A 382 6.20 -19.05 25.61
CA GLU A 382 5.34 -17.87 25.71
C GLU A 382 4.50 -17.92 26.99
N LEU A 383 3.92 -19.07 27.33
CA LEU A 383 3.18 -19.24 28.59
C LEU A 383 4.05 -19.00 29.83
N GLY A 384 5.30 -19.47 29.83
CA GLY A 384 6.25 -19.20 30.92
C GLY A 384 6.66 -17.73 31.04
N VAL A 385 6.65 -17.00 29.92
CA VAL A 385 6.84 -15.54 29.91
C VAL A 385 5.63 -14.84 30.52
N LEU A 386 4.40 -15.19 30.09
CA LEU A 386 3.17 -14.61 30.64
C LEU A 386 3.01 -14.92 32.15
N GLU A 387 3.42 -16.10 32.59
CA GLU A 387 3.52 -16.45 34.01
C GLU A 387 4.43 -15.47 34.76
N THR A 388 5.59 -15.15 34.20
CA THR A 388 6.54 -14.20 34.79
C THR A 388 5.92 -12.79 34.87
N CYS A 389 5.24 -12.33 33.82
CA CYS A 389 4.52 -11.04 33.83
C CYS A 389 3.37 -11.02 34.86
N SER A 390 2.67 -12.14 35.06
CA SER A 390 1.60 -12.26 36.06
C SER A 390 2.09 -12.20 37.51
N ALA A 391 3.40 -12.32 37.73
CA ALA A 391 4.02 -12.26 39.05
C ALA A 391 4.57 -10.87 39.40
N ILE A 392 4.33 -9.84 38.60
CA ILE A 392 4.69 -8.45 38.91
C ILE A 392 3.94 -7.99 40.20
N PRO A 393 4.60 -7.29 41.15
CA PRO A 393 5.99 -6.84 41.14
C PRO A 393 7.00 -7.83 41.77
N ARG A 394 6.54 -8.98 42.28
CA ARG A 394 7.40 -9.97 42.95
C ARG A 394 8.48 -10.54 42.03
N LYS A 395 8.18 -10.70 40.75
CA LYS A 395 9.15 -11.11 39.73
C LYS A 395 9.00 -10.19 38.51
N MET A 396 10.11 -9.60 38.10
CA MET A 396 10.16 -8.70 36.96
C MET A 396 10.60 -9.47 35.72
N PRO A 397 9.88 -9.36 34.59
CA PRO A 397 10.35 -9.90 33.32
C PRO A 397 11.58 -9.12 32.84
N SER A 398 12.53 -9.82 32.22
CA SER A 398 13.61 -9.16 31.47
C SER A 398 13.09 -8.47 30.21
N GLU A 399 13.86 -7.54 29.66
CA GLU A 399 13.66 -6.90 28.35
C GLU A 399 13.18 -7.88 27.26
N ARG A 400 13.91 -9.00 27.06
CA ARG A 400 13.54 -10.03 26.08
C ARG A 400 12.22 -10.72 26.40
N GLN A 401 11.89 -10.88 27.67
CA GLN A 401 10.60 -11.45 28.08
C GLN A 401 9.47 -10.45 27.85
N CYS A 402 9.67 -9.15 28.03
CA CYS A 402 8.67 -8.13 27.72
C CYS A 402 8.30 -8.14 26.24
N ALA A 403 9.30 -8.19 25.34
CA ALA A 403 9.07 -8.30 23.90
C ALA A 403 8.27 -9.58 23.53
N VAL A 404 8.59 -10.72 24.15
CA VAL A 404 7.84 -11.97 23.94
C VAL A 404 6.41 -11.88 24.49
N ALA A 405 6.21 -11.21 25.63
CA ALA A 405 4.90 -11.03 26.23
C ALA A 405 3.97 -10.19 25.35
N VAL A 406 4.46 -9.06 24.81
CA VAL A 406 3.68 -8.21 23.90
C VAL A 406 3.35 -8.93 22.59
N ALA A 407 4.31 -9.65 22.01
CA ALA A 407 4.06 -10.45 20.80
C ALA A 407 3.02 -11.56 21.04
N ALA A 408 3.09 -12.24 22.19
CA ALA A 408 2.11 -13.23 22.58
C ALA A 408 0.73 -12.61 22.81
N LEU A 409 0.65 -11.45 23.47
CA LEU A 409 -0.60 -10.73 23.69
C LEU A 409 -1.28 -10.35 22.38
N GLN A 410 -0.53 -9.92 21.38
CA GLN A 410 -1.08 -9.60 20.06
C GLN A 410 -1.75 -10.84 19.43
N LYS A 411 -1.10 -12.01 19.49
CA LYS A 411 -1.71 -13.27 19.02
C LYS A 411 -3.03 -13.56 19.74
N LEU A 412 -3.08 -13.36 21.05
CA LEU A 412 -4.31 -13.57 21.82
C LEU A 412 -5.41 -12.59 21.40
N ARG A 413 -5.08 -11.31 21.18
CA ARG A 413 -6.02 -10.29 20.71
C ARG A 413 -6.58 -10.63 19.34
N ASP A 414 -5.76 -11.14 18.43
CA ASP A 414 -6.18 -11.59 17.10
C ASP A 414 -7.18 -12.76 17.18
N GLU A 415 -7.05 -13.61 18.21
CA GLU A 415 -7.96 -14.72 18.54
C GLU A 415 -9.18 -14.28 19.39
N GLY A 416 -9.35 -12.98 19.62
CA GLY A 416 -10.51 -12.41 20.32
C GLY A 416 -10.35 -12.20 21.81
N PHE A 417 -9.13 -12.25 22.35
CA PHE A 417 -8.89 -11.85 23.74
C PHE A 417 -9.10 -10.34 23.92
N SER A 418 -10.10 -9.98 24.71
CA SER A 418 -10.35 -8.64 25.21
C SER A 418 -10.53 -8.72 26.73
N SER A 419 -9.69 -8.02 27.48
CA SER A 419 -9.79 -7.96 28.95
C SER A 419 -9.97 -6.53 29.43
#